data_AF-A0A3C1ABM1-F1
#
_entry.id   AF-A0A3C1ABM1-F1
#
_cell.length_a   1.000
_cell.length_b   1.000
_cell.length_c   1.000
_cell.angle_alpha   90.00
_cell.angle_beta   90.00
_cell.angle_gamma   90.00
#
_symmetry.space_group_name_H-M   'P 1'
#
loop_
_entity.id
_entity.type
_entity.pdbx_description
1 polymer ?
#
loop_
_entity_poly.entity_id
_entity_poly.type
_entity_poly.pdbx_seq_one_letter_code
_entity_poly.pdbx_strand_id
1 'polypeptide(L)' 'MKLSIIIVNYNVEFFLEQCLHSVKRACKNIEAEIWVVDNNSVDGSLKML' A
#
# COMPACT_ATOMS: atom_id res chain seq x y z
N MET A 1 -9.75 -3.06 15.77
CA MET A 1 -9.48 -2.31 14.52
C MET A 1 -9.90 -0.86 14.66
N LYS A 2 -9.05 0.10 14.29
CA LYS A 2 -9.33 1.55 14.40
C LYS A 2 -9.27 2.33 13.09
N LEU A 3 -8.54 1.85 12.08
CA LEU A 3 -8.35 2.54 10.80
C LEU A 3 -8.19 1.53 9.66
N SER A 4 -8.87 1.79 8.54
CA SER A 4 -8.72 1.02 7.31
C SER A 4 -8.16 1.93 6.21
N ILE A 5 -7.05 1.52 5.59
CA ILE A 5 -6.36 2.29 4.56
C ILE A 5 -6.44 1.50 3.25
N ILE A 6 -7.15 2.04 2.26
CA ILE A 6 -7.30 1.44 0.93
C ILE A 6 -6.46 2.24 -0.06
N ILE A 7 -5.53 1.57 -0.73
CA ILE A 7 -4.64 2.14 -1.74
C ILE A 7 -4.99 1.51 -3.09
N VAL A 8 -5.44 2.31 -4.05
CA VAL A 8 -5.64 1.84 -5.42
C VAL A 8 -4.35 2.05 -6.21
N ASN A 9 -3.85 1.00 -6.85
CA ASN A 9 -2.58 1.00 -7.57
C ASN A 9 -2.76 0.76 -9.08
N TYR A 10 -1.97 1.45 -9.92
CA TYR A 10 -1.87 1.17 -11.35
C TYR A 10 -0.52 1.58 -11.92
N ASN A 11 0.34 0.60 -12.23
CA ASN A 11 1.65 0.76 -12.87
C ASN A 11 2.59 1.80 -12.20
N VAL A 12 2.65 1.82 -10.86
CA VAL A 12 3.47 2.77 -10.08
C VAL A 12 4.26 2.11 -8.94
N GLU A 13 4.90 0.96 -9.20
CA GLU A 13 5.68 0.15 -8.25
C GLU A 13 6.56 0.97 -7.28
N PHE A 14 7.41 1.84 -7.82
CA PHE A 14 8.36 2.62 -7.00
C PHE A 14 7.65 3.54 -5.99
N PHE A 15 6.56 4.20 -6.40
CA PHE A 15 5.83 5.10 -5.52
C PHE A 15 4.94 4.33 -4.53
N LEU A 16 4.40 3.18 -4.94
CA LEU A 16 3.69 2.29 -4.05
C LEU A 16 4.58 1.83 -2.89
N GLU A 17 5.85 1.53 -3.16
CA GLU A 17 6.83 1.09 -2.14
C GLU A 17 7.02 2.17 -1.07
N GLN A 18 7.31 3.38 -1.53
CA GLN A 18 7.53 4.53 -0.64
C GLN A 18 6.27 4.88 0.15
N CYS A 19 5.10 4.79 -0.48
CA CYS A 19 3.81 4.97 0.19
C CYS A 19 3.62 3.95 1.31
N LEU A 20 3.82 2.66 1.03
CA LEU A 20 3.67 1.59 2.03
C LEU A 20 4.65 1.75 3.19
N HIS A 21 5.91 2.14 2.93
CA HIS A 21 6.87 2.44 4.00
C HIS A 21 6.42 3.60 4.88
N SER A 22 5.91 4.67 4.27
CA SER A 22 5.39 5.85 4.98
C SER A 22 4.18 5.49 5.85
N VAL A 23 3.20 4.79 5.26
CA VAL A 23 1.97 4.38 5.94
C VAL A 23 2.26 3.42 7.10
N LYS A 24 3.10 2.40 6.89
CA LYS A 24 3.51 1.47 7.96
C LYS A 24 4.17 2.19 9.13
N ARG A 25 5.01 3.20 8.85
CA ARG A 25 5.65 4.02 9.89
C ARG A 25 4.63 4.85 10.67
N ALA A 26 3.69 5.49 9.98
CA ALA A 26 2.64 6.28 10.60
C ALA A 26 1.69 5.43 11.46
N CYS A 27 1.45 4.18 11.05
CA CYS A 27 0.55 3.26 11.75
C CYS A 27 1.19 2.53 12.94
N LYS A 28 2.47 2.76 13.30
CA LYS A 28 3.16 2.00 14.35
C LYS A 28 2.39 1.87 15.68
N ASN A 29 1.61 2.89 16.04
CA ASN A 29 0.81 2.93 17.28
C ASN A 29 -0.71 2.99 17.01
N ILE A 30 -1.13 2.71 15.77
CA ILE A 30 -2.53 2.70 15.35
C ILE A 30 -2.83 1.29 14.85
N GLU A 31 -3.82 0.63 15.45
CA GLU A 31 -4.32 -0.64 14.94
C GLU A 31 -5.02 -0.39 13.60
N ALA A 32 -4.27 -0.57 12.51
CA ALA A 32 -4.70 -0.28 11.16
C ALA A 32 -4.57 -1.50 10.24
N GLU A 33 -5.47 -1.60 9.26
CA GLU A 33 -5.35 -2.51 8.13
C GLU A 33 -5.00 -1.73 6.86
N ILE A 34 -4.21 -2.34 5.98
CA ILE A 34 -3.78 -1.74 4.71
C ILE A 34 -4.15 -2.71 3.61
N TRP A 35 -5.01 -2.25 2.69
CA TRP A 35 -5.45 -3.00 1.52
C TRP A 35 -4.91 -2.30 0.27
N VAL A 36 -4.20 -3.05 -0.57
CA VAL A 36 -3.80 -2.57 -1.90
C VAL A 36 -4.71 -3.23 -2.92
N VAL A 37 -5.44 -2.40 -3.68
CA VAL A 37 -6.32 -2.83 -4.77
C VAL A 37 -5.63 -2.48 -6.07
N ASP A 38 -5.07 -3.48 -6.73
CA ASP A 38 -4.38 -3.31 -7.99
C ASP A 38 -5.37 -3.29 -9.17
N ASN A 39 -5.19 -2.33 -10.07
CA ASN A 39 -6.02 -2.16 -11.27
C ASN A 39 -5.37 -2.82 -12.50
N ASN A 40 -5.01 -4.10 -12.38
CA ASN A 40 -4.37 -4.89 -13.44
C ASN A 40 -3.07 -4.26 -13.95
N SER A 41 -2.16 -3.95 -13.02
CA SER A 41 -0.82 -3.50 -13.34
C SER A 41 -0.02 -4.60 -14.05
N VAL A 42 0.84 -4.18 -14.97
CA VAL A 42 1.75 -5.06 -15.72
C VAL A 42 3.21 -4.83 -15.34
N ASP A 43 3.46 -3.96 -14.36
CA ASP A 43 4.78 -3.72 -13.77
C ASP A 43 5.08 -4.70 -12.61
N GLY A 44 6.11 -4.43 -11.81
CA GLY A 44 6.46 -5.25 -10.65
C GLY A 44 5.64 -4.95 -9.39
N SER A 45 4.63 -4.07 -9.44
CA SER A 45 3.88 -3.59 -8.26
C SER A 45 3.25 -4.70 -7.41
N LEU A 46 2.94 -5.86 -7.99
CA LEU A 46 2.37 -6.99 -7.25
C LEU A 46 3.43 -7.91 -6.64
N LYS A 47 4.67 -7.91 -7.17
CA LYS A 47 5.75 -8.78 -6.67
C LYS A 47 6.36 -8.28 -5.36
N MET A 48 6.13 -7.01 -5.04
CA MET A 48 6.65 -6.32 -3.86
C MET A 48 5.73 -6.39 -2.62
N LEU A 49 4.45 -6.74 -2.80
CA LEU A 49 3.42 -6.73 -1.76
C LEU A 49 3.50 -8.00 -0.90
#